data_AF-A0A967TJR6-F1
#
_entry.id   AF-A0A967TJR6-F1
#
_cell.length_a   1.000
_cell.length_b   1.000
_cell.length_c   1.000
_cell.angle_alpha   90.00
_cell.angle_beta   90.00
_cell.angle_gamma   90.00
#
_symmetry.space_group_name_H-M   'P 1'
#
loop_
_entity.id
_entity.type
_entity.pdbx_description
1 polymer ?
#
loop_
_entity_poly.entity_id
_entity_poly.type
_entity_poly.pdbx_seq_one_letter_code
_entity_poly.pdbx_strand_id
1 'polypeptide(L)'
;MGDLPQGEFTKDLARLRLEVNLSPDLQVNSFVQYDNESETLGSNSRLRWTFDPYGDAFVVYNHNVREASPGEWRRESNQLLLKIRYGLPF
;
A
#
# COMPACT_ATOMS: atom_id res chain seq x y z
N MET A 1 -19.30 -39.32 11.89
CA MET A 1 -19.47 -39.09 10.44
C MET A 1 -20.20 -37.76 10.35
N GLY A 2 -19.58 -36.59 10.41
CA GLY A 2 -18.28 -36.15 9.90
C GLY A 2 -18.59 -35.10 8.84
N ASP A 3 -18.85 -33.85 9.24
CA ASP A 3 -18.75 -32.69 8.33
C ASP A 3 -18.51 -31.41 9.16
N LEU A 4 -17.53 -30.62 8.73
CA LEU A 4 -17.05 -29.42 9.43
C LEU A 4 -17.88 -28.20 8.98
N PRO A 5 -18.17 -27.23 9.86
CA PRO A 5 -18.81 -25.98 9.45
C PRO A 5 -17.77 -25.08 8.77
N GLN A 6 -17.52 -25.33 7.49
CA GLN A 6 -16.67 -24.51 6.63
C GLN A 6 -17.56 -23.48 5.93
N GLY A 7 -17.30 -22.20 6.18
CA GLY A 7 -17.66 -21.14 5.24
C GLY A 7 -18.82 -20.25 5.62
N GLU A 8 -18.58 -19.35 6.58
CA GLU A 8 -19.03 -17.95 6.49
C GLU A 8 -18.23 -17.10 7.50
N PHE A 9 -16.91 -17.17 7.41
CA PHE A 9 -16.08 -16.06 7.90
C PHE A 9 -16.12 -15.02 6.77
N THR A 10 -17.05 -14.07 6.85
CA THR A 10 -17.10 -12.95 5.92
C THR A 10 -15.82 -12.15 6.08
N LYS A 11 -14.84 -12.42 5.23
CA LYS A 11 -13.59 -11.68 5.18
C LYS A 11 -13.87 -10.33 4.56
N ASP A 12 -14.34 -9.39 5.38
CA ASP A 12 -14.60 -8.02 4.96
C ASP A 12 -13.28 -7.30 4.70
N LEU A 13 -12.77 -7.47 3.48
CA LEU A 13 -11.60 -6.76 2.96
C LEU A 13 -12.02 -5.38 2.47
N ALA A 14 -11.95 -4.39 3.37
CA ALA A 14 -12.13 -3.00 2.97
C ALA A 14 -10.86 -2.49 2.28
N ARG A 15 -10.99 -1.99 1.05
CA ARG A 15 -9.88 -1.45 0.26
C ARG A 15 -10.21 -0.06 -0.24
N LEU A 16 -9.30 0.88 -0.02
CA LEU A 16 -9.36 2.24 -0.53
C LEU A 16 -8.18 2.45 -1.48
N ARG A 17 -8.47 2.87 -2.71
CA ARG A 17 -7.46 3.27 -3.70
C ARG A 17 -7.69 4.72 -4.08
N LEU A 18 -6.63 5.50 -4.01
CA LEU A 18 -6.60 6.90 -4.42
C LEU A 18 -5.50 7.04 -5.48
N GLU A 19 -5.86 7.52 -6.66
CA GLU A 19 -4.93 7.83 -7.73
C GLU A 19 -5.16 9.26 -8.17
N VAL A 20 -4.10 10.07 -8.10
CA VAL A 20 -4.15 11.49 -8.41
C VAL A 20 -3.00 11.81 -9.34
N ASN A 21 -3.34 12.32 -10.52
CA ASN A 21 -2.38 12.87 -11.46
C ASN A 21 -2.37 14.38 -11.28
N LEU A 22 -1.36 14.90 -10.56
CA LEU A 22 -1.23 16.33 -10.30
C LEU A 22 -0.74 17.08 -11.54
N SER A 23 0.11 16.42 -12.33
CA SER A 23 0.57 16.86 -13.65
C SER A 23 0.94 15.63 -14.50
N PRO A 24 1.23 15.78 -15.81
CA PRO A 24 1.73 14.67 -16.63
C PRO A 24 3.00 14.02 -16.05
N ASP A 25 3.76 14.80 -15.30
CA ASP A 25 5.05 14.45 -14.74
C ASP A 25 4.97 14.01 -13.27
N LEU A 26 3.85 14.26 -12.58
CA LEU A 26 3.70 13.97 -11.16
C LEU A 26 2.42 13.18 -10.89
N GLN A 27 2.60 11.93 -10.49
CA GLN A 27 1.53 11.01 -10.11
C GLN A 27 1.71 10.56 -8.67
N VAL A 28 0.59 10.52 -7.94
CA VAL A 28 0.51 9.96 -6.59
C VAL A 28 -0.54 8.86 -6.58
N ASN A 29 -0.17 7.69 -6.07
CA ASN A 29 -1.06 6.56 -5.88
C ASN A 29 -0.97 6.11 -4.43
N SER A 30 -2.09 6.06 -3.73
CA SER A 30 -2.18 5.57 -2.36
C SER A 30 -3.21 4.44 -2.30
N PHE A 31 -2.85 3.38 -1.60
CA PHE A 31 -3.66 2.19 -1.43
C PHE A 31 -3.68 1.81 0.05
N VAL A 32 -4.87 1.71 0.63
CA VAL A 32 -5.07 1.28 2.02
C VAL A 32 -5.97 0.06 2.00
N GLN A 33 -5.62 -0.94 2.80
CA GLN A 33 -6.36 -2.17 2.95
C GLN A 33 -6.51 -2.49 4.43
N TYR A 34 -7.72 -2.86 4.83
CA TYR A 34 -8.02 -3.41 6.14
C TYR A 34 -8.48 -4.86 5.97
N ASP A 35 -7.92 -5.75 6.78
CA ASP A 35 -8.28 -7.16 6.87
C ASP A 35 -8.82 -7.46 8.27
N ASN A 36 -10.14 -7.71 8.35
CA ASN A 36 -10.84 -7.99 9.60
C ASN A 36 -10.45 -9.36 10.22
N GLU A 37 -9.93 -10.31 9.45
CA GLU A 37 -9.54 -11.63 9.97
C GLU A 37 -8.20 -11.58 10.71
N SER A 38 -7.28 -10.74 10.23
CA SER A 38 -5.93 -10.59 10.79
C SER A 38 -5.78 -9.37 11.70
N GLU A 39 -6.83 -8.54 11.76
CA GLU A 39 -6.86 -7.19 12.35
C GLU A 39 -5.68 -6.32 11.87
N THR A 40 -5.34 -6.46 10.59
CA THR A 40 -4.19 -5.78 9.98
C THR A 40 -4.67 -4.65 9.08
N LEU A 41 -4.10 -3.47 9.26
CA LEU A 41 -4.24 -2.33 8.35
C LEU A 41 -2.92 -2.10 7.62
N GLY A 42 -2.96 -2.30 6.30
CA GLY A 42 -1.84 -2.05 5.40
C GLY A 42 -2.08 -0.79 4.57
N SER A 43 -1.03 0.00 4.38
CA SER A 43 -1.06 1.17 3.52
C SER A 43 0.21 1.27 2.67
N ASN A 44 0.02 1.55 1.39
CA ASN A 44 1.07 1.77 0.41
C ASN A 44 0.82 3.10 -0.29
N SER A 45 1.77 4.02 -0.19
CA SER A 45 1.74 5.28 -0.92
C SER A 45 2.94 5.31 -1.87
N ARG A 46 2.70 5.66 -3.13
CA ARG A 46 3.70 5.77 -4.17
C ARG A 46 3.57 7.12 -4.85
N LEU A 47 4.66 7.86 -4.87
CA LEU A 47 4.83 9.06 -5.67
C LEU A 47 5.78 8.72 -6.82
N ARG A 48 5.38 9.05 -8.05
CA ARG A 48 6.22 9.02 -9.24
C ARG A 48 6.36 10.45 -9.75
N TRP A 49 7.60 10.89 -9.90
CA TRP A 49 7.93 12.19 -10.45
C TRP A 49 8.90 12.04 -11.62
N THR A 50 8.44 12.34 -12.82
CA THR A 50 9.24 12.44 -14.04
C THR A 50 9.86 13.84 -14.09
N PHE A 51 11.12 13.97 -13.69
CA PHE A 51 11.79 15.28 -13.66
C PHE A 51 12.46 15.62 -14.99
N ASP A 52 12.68 14.62 -15.84
CA ASP A 52 13.28 14.73 -17.17
C ASP A 52 12.62 13.68 -18.08
N PRO A 53 12.53 13.88 -19.40
CA PRO A 53 11.98 12.87 -20.32
C PRO A 53 12.63 11.49 -20.22
N TYR A 54 13.87 11.42 -19.71
CA TYR A 54 14.61 10.18 -19.47
C TYR A 54 14.75 9.84 -17.98
N GLY A 55 14.24 10.68 -17.07
CA GLY A 55 14.45 10.58 -15.63
C GLY A 55 13.16 10.47 -14.82
N ASP A 56 13.03 9.38 -14.07
CA ASP A 56 11.95 9.17 -13.11
C ASP A 56 12.50 9.00 -11.68
N ALA A 57 11.89 9.71 -10.74
CA ALA A 57 12.03 9.48 -9.31
C ALA A 57 10.79 8.79 -8.77
N PHE A 58 10.99 7.83 -7.87
CA PHE A 58 9.92 7.12 -7.17
C PHE A 58 10.17 7.19 -5.66
N VAL A 59 9.14 7.58 -4.93
CA VAL A 59 9.08 7.47 -3.48
C VAL A 59 7.99 6.47 -3.15
N VAL A 60 8.33 5.41 -2.41
CA VAL A 60 7.36 4.40 -1.98
C VAL A 60 7.40 4.30 -0.47
N TYR A 61 6.27 4.58 0.16
CA TYR A 61 6.05 4.44 1.58
C TYR A 61 5.11 3.27 1.83
N ASN A 62 5.55 2.31 2.64
CA ASN A 62 4.74 1.18 3.10
C ASN A 62 4.61 1.27 4.60
N HIS A 63 3.39 1.14 5.09
CA HIS A 63 3.11 1.13 6.50
C HIS A 63 2.05 0.09 6.82
N ASN A 64 2.42 -0.87 7.67
CA ASN A 64 1.55 -1.93 8.14
C ASN A 64 1.45 -1.85 9.66
N VAL A 65 0.22 -1.82 10.15
CA VAL A 65 -0.11 -1.90 11.58
C VAL A 65 -1.03 -3.09 11.78
N ARG A 66 -0.88 -3.74 12.93
CA ARG A 66 -1.74 -4.83 13.33
C ARG A 66 -2.29 -4.52 14.72
N GLU A 67 -3.57 -4.74 14.91
CA GLU A 67 -4.19 -4.71 16.22
C GLU A 67 -3.74 -5.95 16.99
N ALA A 68 -3.11 -5.75 18.15
CA ALA A 68 -2.67 -6.85 19.01
C ALA A 68 -3.73 -7.21 20.07
N SER A 69 -4.50 -6.20 20.48
CA SER A 69 -5.61 -6.25 21.43
C SER A 69 -6.61 -5.15 21.04
N PRO A 70 -7.91 -5.22 21.39
CA PRO A 70 -8.88 -4.17 21.08
C PRO A 70 -8.40 -2.77 21.53
N GLY A 71 -8.10 -1.88 20.58
CA GLY A 71 -7.58 -0.53 20.80
C GLY A 71 -6.05 -0.41 20.88
N GLU A 72 -5.30 -1.53 20.84
CA GLU A 72 -3.84 -1.57 20.89
C GLU A 72 -3.26 -1.84 19.50
N TRP A 73 -3.00 -0.76 18.75
CA TRP A 73 -2.38 -0.81 17.43
C TRP A 73 -0.86 -0.92 17.54
N ARG A 74 -0.30 -2.03 17.07
CA ARG A 74 1.13 -2.24 17.01
C ARG A 74 1.64 -2.06 15.59
N ARG A 75 2.66 -1.21 15.44
CA ARG A 75 3.37 -1.03 14.17
C ARG A 75 4.19 -2.28 13.87
N GLU A 76 3.86 -2.94 12.77
CA GLU A 76 4.54 -4.15 12.33
C GLU A 76 5.67 -3.82 11.36
N SER A 77 5.42 -2.94 10.39
CA SER A 77 6.41 -2.58 9.40
C SER A 77 6.24 -1.14 8.92
N ASN A 78 7.36 -0.42 8.83
CA ASN A 78 7.44 0.87 8.18
C ASN A 78 8.65 0.87 7.24
N GLN A 79 8.40 1.02 5.95
CA GLN A 79 9.44 1.01 4.94
C GLN A 79 9.29 2.21 4.01
N LEU A 80 10.34 3.02 3.93
CA LEU A 80 10.47 4.08 2.95
C LEU A 80 11.52 3.65 1.92
N LEU A 81 11.14 3.61 0.64
CA LEU A 81 12.05 3.39 -0.47
C LEU A 81 12.10 4.63 -1.34
N LEU A 82 13.32 4.96 -1.74
CA LEU A 82 13.61 5.96 -2.75
C LEU A 82 14.26 5.25 -3.93
N LYS A 83 13.76 5.49 -5.14
CA LYS A 83 14.35 4.95 -6.38
C LYS A 83 14.49 6.06 -7.40
N ILE A 84 15.63 6.10 -8.07
CA ILE A 84 15.85 6.97 -9.23
C ILE A 84 16.12 6.07 -10.43
N ARG A 85 15.48 6.38 -11.55
CA ARG A 85 15.70 5.74 -12.84
C ARG A 85 16.11 6.84 -13.81
N TYR A 86 17.20 6.63 -14.53
CA TYR A 86 17.64 7.52 -15.59
C TYR A 86 18.02 6.69 -16.82
N GLY A 87 17.36 6.95 -17.94
CA GLY A 87 17.72 6.38 -19.24
C GLY A 87 18.81 7.23 -19.89
N LEU A 88 19.84 6.59 -20.42
CA LEU A 88 20.84 7.28 -21.24
C LEU A 88 20.40 7.19 -22.70
N PRO A 89 20.30 8.32 -23.43
CA PRO A 89 20.12 8.27 -24.88
C PRO A 89 21.44 7.79 -25.51
N PHE A 90 21.42 6.63 -26.16
CA PHE A 90 22.53 6.11 -26.97
C PHE A 90 22.03 5.78 -28.38
#